data_AF-A0A7K0K1U8-F1
#
_entry.id   AF-A0A7K0K1U8-F1
#
_cell.length_a   1.000
_cell.length_b   1.000
_cell.length_c   1.000
_cell.angle_alpha   90.00
_cell.angle_beta   90.00
_cell.angle_gamma   90.00
#
_symmetry.space_group_name_H-M   'P 1'
#
loop_
_entity.id
_entity.type
_entity.pdbx_description
1 polymer ?
#
loop_
_entity_poly.entity_id
_entity_poly.type
_entity_poly.pdbx_seq_one_letter_code
_entity_poly.pdbx_strand_id
1 'polypeptide(L)'
;MKRNGKTSSGSQRWRCKECGGSKVCKIDNSAKELNRFLSWLLSRQRQKDMPGAGRTFRRHAAKFWCLWPFSPIVDEVHDVVFVDGIYLGRKAVVLIACTRGHVLGWYVARNENTNAWKALLDRIA
;
A
#
# COMPACT_ATOMS: atom_id res chain seq x y z
N MET A 1 -0.52 33.03 -11.18
CA MET A 1 -1.52 32.51 -12.16
C MET A 1 -2.82 33.30 -12.07
N LYS A 2 -3.57 33.46 -13.17
CA LYS A 2 -4.92 34.08 -13.19
C LYS A 2 -5.97 33.11 -13.75
N ARG A 3 -7.22 33.23 -13.30
CA ARG A 3 -8.34 32.45 -13.84
C ARG A 3 -8.53 32.81 -15.32
N ASN A 4 -8.67 31.81 -16.20
CA ASN A 4 -8.72 32.00 -17.67
C ASN A 4 -9.80 31.12 -18.33
N GLY A 5 -11.06 31.28 -17.90
CA GLY A 5 -12.19 30.51 -18.42
C GLY A 5 -12.16 29.02 -18.06
N LYS A 6 -13.03 28.24 -18.70
CA LYS A 6 -13.13 26.78 -18.54
C LYS A 6 -12.78 26.07 -19.85
N THR A 7 -12.38 24.81 -19.75
CA THR A 7 -12.25 23.90 -20.90
C THR A 7 -13.64 23.44 -21.38
N SER A 8 -13.73 22.80 -22.55
CA SER A 8 -14.96 22.20 -23.07
C SER A 8 -15.57 21.15 -22.12
N SER A 9 -14.75 20.48 -21.29
CA SER A 9 -15.18 19.56 -20.24
C SER A 9 -15.49 20.26 -18.90
N GLY A 10 -15.59 21.59 -18.88
CA GLY A 10 -15.95 22.38 -17.69
C GLY A 10 -14.81 22.59 -16.67
N SER A 11 -13.62 22.03 -16.90
CA SER A 11 -12.49 22.17 -15.97
C SER A 11 -11.90 23.58 -15.99
N GLN A 12 -11.57 24.13 -14.83
CA GLN A 12 -11.02 25.48 -14.66
C GLN A 12 -9.62 25.60 -15.30
N ARG A 13 -9.46 26.53 -16.24
CA ARG A 13 -8.18 26.85 -16.87
C ARG A 13 -7.53 28.04 -16.17
N TRP A 14 -6.22 28.00 -16.01
CA TRP A 14 -5.40 29.01 -15.36
C TRP A 14 -4.33 29.48 -16.33
N ARG A 15 -4.08 30.79 -16.41
CA ARG A 15 -3.05 31.39 -17.27
C ARG A 15 -1.92 31.97 -16.43
N CYS A 16 -0.68 31.72 -16.82
CA CYS A 16 0.49 32.37 -16.23
C CYS A 16 0.50 33.85 -16.60
N LYS A 17 0.85 34.73 -15.64
CA LYS A 17 0.93 36.16 -15.89
C LYS A 17 2.25 36.55 -16.58
N GLU A 18 3.31 35.78 -16.38
CA GLU A 18 4.66 36.07 -16.91
C GLU A 18 4.84 35.51 -18.31
N CYS A 19 4.66 34.19 -18.51
CA CYS A 19 4.90 33.55 -19.82
C CYS A 19 3.63 33.39 -20.67
N GLY A 20 2.45 33.75 -20.16
CA GLY A 20 1.18 33.61 -20.88
C GLY A 20 0.68 32.16 -21.10
N GLY A 21 1.43 31.14 -20.70
CA GLY A 21 1.04 29.73 -20.80
C GLY A 21 -0.23 29.39 -20.02
N SER A 22 -1.04 28.45 -20.52
CA SER A 22 -2.29 28.00 -19.88
C SER A 22 -2.19 26.57 -19.36
N LYS A 23 -2.68 26.31 -18.15
CA LYS A 23 -2.78 24.96 -17.57
C LYS A 23 -4.14 24.72 -16.94
N VAL A 24 -4.54 23.46 -16.85
CA VAL A 24 -5.67 23.03 -16.01
C VAL A 24 -5.09 22.49 -14.71
N CYS A 25 -5.60 22.95 -13.57
CA CYS A 25 -5.16 22.42 -12.27
C CYS A 25 -6.18 21.39 -11.81
N LYS A 26 -5.77 20.12 -11.74
CA LYS A 26 -6.57 19.07 -11.11
C LYS A 26 -6.08 18.92 -9.67
N ILE A 27 -7.00 18.86 -8.72
CA ILE A 27 -6.66 18.50 -7.34
C ILE A 27 -6.32 17.01 -7.35
N ASP A 28 -5.09 16.68 -6.98
CA ASP A 28 -4.71 15.30 -6.72
C ASP A 28 -5.12 14.94 -5.28
N ASN A 29 -5.98 13.94 -5.15
CA ASN A 29 -6.44 13.42 -3.87
C ASN A 29 -5.78 12.08 -3.51
N SER A 30 -4.78 11.63 -4.29
CA SER A 30 -4.20 10.29 -4.13
C SER A 30 -3.64 10.04 -2.73
N ALA A 31 -2.98 11.02 -2.12
CA ALA A 31 -2.49 10.91 -0.73
C ALA A 31 -3.63 10.73 0.29
N LYS A 32 -4.74 11.47 0.15
CA LYS A 32 -5.91 11.32 1.03
C LYS A 32 -6.58 9.97 0.85
N GLU A 33 -6.67 9.48 -0.38
CA GLU A 33 -7.22 8.17 -0.70
C GLU A 33 -6.34 7.04 -0.15
N LEU A 34 -5.01 7.18 -0.22
CA LEU A 34 -4.06 6.22 0.36
C LEU A 34 -4.20 6.16 1.88
N ASN A 35 -4.23 7.32 2.56
CA ASN A 35 -4.43 7.36 4.01
C ASN A 35 -5.76 6.69 4.40
N ARG A 36 -6.85 6.98 3.69
CA ARG A 36 -8.13 6.33 3.93
C ARG A 36 -8.07 4.81 3.70
N PHE A 37 -7.34 4.36 2.68
CA PHE A 37 -7.12 2.94 2.42
C PHE A 37 -6.35 2.27 3.56
N LEU A 38 -5.22 2.85 3.99
CA LEU A 38 -4.40 2.32 5.09
C LEU A 38 -5.16 2.33 6.42
N SER A 39 -5.86 3.41 6.76
CA SER A 39 -6.68 3.47 7.97
C SER A 39 -7.77 2.41 7.98
N TRP A 40 -8.39 2.12 6.83
CA TRP A 40 -9.35 1.03 6.73
C TRP A 40 -8.67 -0.34 6.87
N LEU A 41 -7.59 -0.58 6.11
CA LEU A 41 -6.87 -1.86 6.04
C LEU A 41 -6.32 -2.30 7.41
N LEU A 42 -5.83 -1.35 8.21
CA LEU A 42 -5.26 -1.59 9.54
C LEU A 42 -6.32 -1.55 10.65
N SER A 43 -7.61 -1.45 10.30
CA SER A 43 -8.72 -1.43 11.26
C SER A 43 -9.56 -2.71 11.19
N ARG A 44 -10.55 -2.81 12.08
CA ARG A 44 -11.57 -3.87 12.05
C ARG A 44 -12.81 -3.50 11.23
N GLN A 45 -12.80 -2.37 10.53
CA GLN A 45 -13.97 -1.88 9.79
C GLN A 45 -14.25 -2.75 8.56
N ARG A 46 -15.51 -3.12 8.36
CA ARG A 46 -15.92 -3.90 7.18
C ARG A 46 -16.42 -2.96 6.09
N GLN A 47 -16.10 -3.24 4.83
CA GLN A 47 -16.57 -2.40 3.70
C GLN A 47 -18.10 -2.35 3.61
N LYS A 48 -18.80 -3.43 4.01
CA LYS A 48 -20.27 -3.49 4.02
C LYS A 48 -20.92 -2.49 4.98
N ASP A 49 -20.20 -2.09 6.02
CA ASP A 49 -20.70 -1.13 7.02
C ASP A 49 -20.47 0.32 6.58
N MET A 50 -19.77 0.54 5.46
CA MET A 50 -19.55 1.88 4.92
C MET A 50 -20.76 2.38 4.12
N PRO A 51 -20.96 3.71 4.00
CA PRO A 51 -21.98 4.28 3.13
C PRO A 51 -21.91 3.71 1.70
N GLY A 52 -23.07 3.33 1.16
CA GLY A 52 -23.16 2.69 -0.15
C GLY A 52 -22.44 1.33 -0.24
N ALA A 53 -22.37 0.61 0.89
CA ALA A 53 -21.70 -0.69 1.04
C ALA A 53 -20.26 -0.70 0.50
N GLY A 54 -19.57 0.44 0.68
CA GLY A 54 -18.18 0.59 0.27
C GLY A 54 -17.94 0.64 -1.24
N ARG A 55 -18.96 0.79 -2.10
CA ARG A 55 -18.77 0.84 -3.57
C ARG A 55 -17.78 1.93 -4.01
N THR A 56 -17.95 3.14 -3.50
CA THR A 56 -17.05 4.27 -3.79
C THR A 56 -15.66 4.03 -3.22
N PHE A 57 -15.58 3.50 -2.00
CA PHE A 57 -14.32 3.17 -1.36
C PHE A 57 -13.53 2.13 -2.18
N ARG A 58 -14.16 1.02 -2.59
CA ARG A 58 -13.55 -0.01 -3.43
C ARG A 58 -12.96 0.55 -4.71
N ARG A 59 -13.69 1.44 -5.40
CA ARG A 59 -13.21 2.09 -6.62
C ARG A 59 -11.95 2.92 -6.37
N HIS A 60 -11.88 3.66 -5.26
CA HIS A 60 -10.71 4.49 -4.94
C HIS A 60 -9.54 3.66 -4.41
N ALA A 61 -9.82 2.60 -3.66
CA ALA A 61 -8.84 1.68 -3.08
C ALA A 61 -8.22 0.73 -4.10
N ALA A 62 -8.90 0.45 -5.22
CA ALA A 62 -8.48 -0.51 -6.24
C ALA A 62 -7.00 -0.35 -6.66
N LYS A 63 -6.57 0.90 -6.86
CA LYS A 63 -5.21 1.24 -7.29
C LYS A 63 -4.12 1.00 -6.23
N PHE A 64 -4.48 0.79 -4.96
CA PHE A 64 -3.50 0.58 -3.89
C PHE A 64 -3.25 -0.89 -3.58
N TRP A 65 -4.03 -1.82 -4.14
CA TRP A 65 -3.79 -3.26 -3.98
C TRP A 65 -2.52 -3.74 -4.70
N CYS A 66 -2.00 -2.97 -5.66
CA CYS A 66 -0.70 -3.27 -6.28
C CYS A 66 0.49 -2.87 -5.40
N LEU A 67 0.25 -2.15 -4.29
CA LEU A 67 1.31 -1.81 -3.36
C LEU A 67 1.78 -3.09 -2.66
N TRP A 68 3.06 -3.39 -2.83
CA TRP A 68 3.72 -4.50 -2.18
C TRP A 68 4.68 -3.94 -1.12
N PRO A 69 4.30 -3.94 0.18
CA PRO A 69 5.23 -3.52 1.21
C PRO A 69 6.42 -4.47 1.21
N PHE A 70 7.62 -3.94 1.35
CA PHE A 70 8.80 -4.77 1.60
C PHE A 70 9.02 -4.86 3.10
N SER A 71 9.48 -6.02 3.56
CA SER A 71 9.98 -6.12 4.92
C SER A 71 11.14 -5.13 5.11
N PRO A 72 11.18 -4.34 6.20
CA PRO A 72 12.38 -3.58 6.53
C PRO A 72 13.58 -4.53 6.64
N ILE A 73 14.76 -4.01 6.33
CA ILE A 73 16.02 -4.72 6.58
C ILE A 73 16.37 -4.43 8.04
N VAL A 74 16.66 -5.49 8.79
CA VAL A 74 17.09 -5.42 10.19
C VAL A 74 18.54 -5.88 10.22
N ASP A 75 19.43 -5.06 10.79
CA ASP A 75 20.89 -5.31 10.88
C ASP A 75 21.30 -5.62 12.34
N GLU A 76 20.36 -6.16 13.11
CA GLU A 76 20.55 -6.47 14.53
C GLU A 76 20.90 -7.95 14.69
N VAL A 77 21.92 -8.23 15.52
CA VAL A 77 22.26 -9.61 15.88
C VAL A 77 21.31 -10.06 16.98
N HIS A 78 20.66 -11.20 16.76
CA HIS A 78 19.74 -11.80 17.71
C HIS A 78 20.20 -13.21 18.09
N ASP A 79 20.23 -13.50 19.39
CA ASP A 79 20.62 -14.83 19.90
C ASP A 79 19.68 -15.94 19.44
N VAL A 80 18.37 -15.62 19.33
CA VAL A 80 17.33 -16.55 18.93
C VAL A 80 16.34 -15.85 18.01
N VAL A 81 16.07 -16.49 16.87
CA VAL A 81 15.03 -16.08 15.92
C VAL A 81 13.95 -17.16 15.87
N PHE A 82 12.69 -16.74 16.01
CA PHE A 82 11.53 -17.61 15.80
C PHE A 82 11.09 -17.49 14.34
N VAL A 83 10.82 -18.62 13.72
CA VAL A 83 10.30 -18.70 12.34
C VAL A 83 8.98 -19.45 12.32
N ASP A 84 8.02 -18.93 11.57
CA ASP A 84 6.69 -19.55 11.42
C ASP A 84 6.11 -19.28 10.01
N GLY A 85 5.16 -20.11 9.60
CA GLY A 85 4.49 -20.05 8.30
C GLY A 85 2.97 -19.96 8.45
N ILE A 86 2.39 -18.81 8.12
CA ILE A 86 0.93 -18.59 8.18
C ILE A 86 0.31 -18.87 6.81
N TYR A 87 -0.46 -19.95 6.70
CA TYR A 87 -1.21 -20.25 5.48
C TYR A 87 -2.45 -19.35 5.36
N LEU A 88 -2.48 -18.52 4.31
CA LEU A 88 -3.63 -17.70 3.96
C LEU A 88 -4.63 -18.44 3.04
N GLY A 89 -4.29 -19.65 2.63
CA GLY A 89 -5.09 -20.53 1.80
C GLY A 89 -4.23 -21.64 1.20
N ARG A 90 -4.76 -22.34 0.19
CA ARG A 90 -4.06 -23.49 -0.42
C ARG A 90 -2.81 -23.14 -1.24
N LYS A 91 -2.64 -21.86 -1.62
CA LYS A 91 -1.60 -21.40 -2.56
C LYS A 91 -0.89 -20.13 -2.09
N ALA A 92 -0.98 -19.81 -0.81
CA ALA A 92 -0.36 -18.63 -0.23
C ALA A 92 0.02 -18.91 1.22
N VAL A 93 1.31 -18.79 1.51
CA VAL A 93 1.88 -18.84 2.86
C VAL A 93 2.71 -17.58 3.08
N VAL A 94 2.59 -17.01 4.27
CA VAL A 94 3.45 -15.92 4.74
C VAL A 94 4.43 -16.51 5.74
N LEU A 95 5.69 -16.62 5.34
CA LEU A 95 6.78 -16.98 6.23
C LEU A 95 7.19 -15.73 7.01
N ILE A 96 7.36 -15.86 8.31
CA ILE A 96 7.66 -14.75 9.21
C ILE A 96 8.84 -15.17 10.08
N ALA A 97 9.81 -14.27 10.23
CA ALA A 97 10.88 -14.35 11.20
C ALA A 97 10.70 -13.23 12.24
N CYS A 98 10.73 -13.56 13.51
CA CYS A 98 10.54 -12.59 14.59
C CYS A 98 11.39 -12.91 15.83
N THR A 99 11.59 -11.89 16.65
CA THR A 99 12.07 -12.02 18.03
C THR A 99 10.86 -11.99 18.97
N ARG A 100 11.13 -12.04 20.29
CA ARG A 100 10.08 -11.83 21.30
C ARG A 100 9.43 -10.45 21.23
N GLY A 101 10.14 -9.45 20.69
CA GLY A 101 9.71 -8.05 20.70
C GLY A 101 9.12 -7.57 19.38
N HIS A 102 9.61 -8.07 18.24
CA HIS A 102 9.23 -7.54 16.93
C HIS A 102 9.52 -8.51 15.77
N VAL A 103 8.94 -8.22 14.61
CA VAL A 103 9.16 -8.97 13.36
C VAL A 103 10.44 -8.49 12.68
N LEU A 104 11.34 -9.43 12.37
CA LEU A 104 12.60 -9.19 11.65
C LEU A 104 12.39 -9.19 10.15
N GLY A 105 11.57 -10.11 9.67
CA GLY A 105 11.08 -10.02 8.32
C GLY A 105 10.03 -11.04 7.96
N TRP A 106 9.55 -10.92 6.72
CA TRP A 106 8.52 -11.80 6.19
C TRP A 106 8.69 -12.01 4.68
N TYR A 107 8.21 -13.14 4.22
CA TYR A 107 8.27 -13.56 2.83
C TYR A 107 6.98 -14.27 2.41
N VAL A 108 6.37 -13.85 1.30
CA VAL A 108 5.16 -14.50 0.77
C VAL A 108 5.55 -15.52 -0.29
N ALA A 109 5.11 -16.76 -0.12
CA ALA A 109 5.36 -17.85 -1.05
C ALA A 109 4.04 -18.55 -1.46
N ARG A 110 4.08 -19.31 -2.56
CA ARG A 110 2.92 -20.13 -2.98
C ARG A 110 2.72 -21.35 -2.10
N ASN A 111 3.80 -21.91 -1.62
CA ASN A 111 3.85 -23.05 -0.72
C ASN A 111 5.11 -22.90 0.14
N GLU A 112 5.12 -23.62 1.25
CA GLU A 112 6.27 -23.70 2.10
C GLU A 112 7.26 -24.70 1.49
N ASN A 113 8.46 -24.22 1.21
CA ASN A 113 9.54 -25.00 0.63
C ASN A 113 10.90 -24.42 1.03
N THR A 114 11.96 -25.18 0.81
CA THR A 114 13.33 -24.80 1.18
C THR A 114 13.77 -23.47 0.56
N ASN A 115 13.40 -23.19 -0.71
CA ASN A 115 13.78 -21.95 -1.37
C ASN A 115 13.07 -20.73 -0.78
N ALA A 116 11.80 -20.90 -0.36
CA ALA A 116 11.04 -19.83 0.29
C ALA A 116 11.61 -19.49 1.66
N TRP A 117 11.99 -20.51 2.44
CA TRP A 117 12.68 -20.31 3.72
C TRP A 117 14.05 -19.66 3.53
N LYS A 118 14.82 -20.11 2.54
CA LYS A 118 16.09 -19.49 2.20
C LYS A 118 15.94 -18.02 1.83
N ALA A 119 14.96 -17.67 0.99
CA ALA A 119 14.71 -16.28 0.61
C ALA A 119 14.33 -15.37 1.80
N LEU A 120 13.69 -15.92 2.83
CA LEU A 120 13.44 -15.19 4.08
C LEU A 120 14.72 -15.02 4.89
N LEU A 121 15.48 -16.11 5.09
CA LEU A 121 16.68 -16.12 5.93
C LEU A 121 17.82 -15.30 5.33
N ASP A 122 18.07 -15.40 4.02
CA ASP A 122 19.08 -14.61 3.29
C ASP A 122 18.82 -13.09 3.36
N ARG A 123 17.61 -12.67 3.78
CA ARG A 123 17.26 -11.25 3.93
C ARG A 123 17.57 -10.72 5.33
N ILE A 124 17.60 -11.59 6.34
CA ILE A 124 17.75 -11.22 7.75
C ILE A 124 19.09 -11.70 8.34
N ALA A 125 19.88 -12.46 7.59
CA ALA A 125 21.16 -13.04 7.98
C ALA A 125 22.19 -12.91 6.84
#